data_AF-A0A7W2B2F8-F1
#
_entry.id   AF-A0A7W2B2F8-F1
#
_cell.length_a   1.000
_cell.length_b   1.000
_cell.length_c   1.000
_cell.angle_alpha   90.00
_cell.angle_beta   90.00
_cell.angle_gamma   90.00
#
_symmetry.space_group_name_H-M   'P 1'
#
loop_
_entity.id
_entity.type
_entity.pdbx_description
1 polymer ?
#
loop_
_entity_poly.entity_id
_entity_poly.type
_entity_poly.pdbx_seq_one_letter_code
_entity_poly.pdbx_strand_id
1 'polypeptide(L)'
;MSTFIAQIAQELISSPLPLHQQMVVLPNQRAEIFLREALKPHLKGPTLLPLFTTVDGFISNAGDLLVVEPLVLLIQLHQCYNEARYEAYPDREPESLGSFLSWGQTLLSDFEEIDRYKLNPAHVLGDLYNVQKLAEWDLEPENETALMGQYSDFVALLPSTYERFKNALLARGEAHSGLASRYLSENLERIDNYLNRNGVKRVLVAGLNALNTAELTIIGQLKNHWNTTVMWDLDPHYVNMKEHEAGLFLRAHKDRQKIFGNDVPTTKNRSSDFLTVPKEITPVGASKYSGQAKTVSATLERWAKEGVPAQNIAVILADETLLNPVLSILPESYDKVNITMGYPLDQTKVAATVRLWIGAVE
;
A
#
# COMPACT_ATOMS: atom_id res chain seq x y z
N MET A 1 4.30 5.85 28.87
CA MET A 1 4.71 4.91 27.82
C MET A 1 5.09 5.72 26.58
N SER A 2 6.22 5.44 25.93
CA SER A 2 6.63 6.18 24.73
C SER A 2 6.00 5.55 23.51
N THR A 3 5.21 6.31 22.75
CA THR A 3 4.65 5.86 21.47
C THR A 3 5.78 5.58 20.47
N PHE A 4 5.50 4.75 19.45
CA PHE A 4 6.47 4.50 18.39
C PHE A 4 6.91 5.78 17.67
N ILE A 5 5.95 6.69 17.39
CA ILE A 5 6.25 8.02 16.85
C ILE A 5 7.20 8.82 17.75
N ALA A 6 7.02 8.78 19.07
CA ALA A 6 7.92 9.47 20.00
C ALA A 6 9.33 8.83 20.01
N GLN A 7 9.44 7.52 19.80
CA GLN A 7 10.74 6.85 19.65
C GLN A 7 11.46 7.31 18.38
N ILE A 8 10.74 7.43 17.25
CA ILE A 8 11.29 7.99 16.00
C ILE A 8 11.76 9.43 16.23
N ALA A 9 10.95 10.27 16.86
CA ALA A 9 11.32 11.65 17.18
C ALA A 9 12.61 11.71 18.03
N GLN A 10 12.68 10.89 19.07
CA GLN A 10 13.86 10.81 19.94
C GLN A 10 15.11 10.36 19.18
N GLU A 11 14.98 9.41 18.25
CA GLU A 11 16.08 8.90 17.40
C GLU A 11 16.59 9.94 16.39
N LEU A 12 15.73 10.86 15.96
CA LEU A 12 16.13 11.99 15.12
C LEU A 12 16.88 13.05 15.92
N ILE A 13 16.42 13.32 17.14
CA ILE A 13 16.98 14.36 18.03
C ILE A 13 18.30 13.90 18.66
N SER A 14 18.44 12.61 18.99
CA SER A 14 19.66 12.04 19.56
C SER A 14 20.81 12.00 18.55
N SER A 15 20.51 12.05 17.25
CA SER A 15 21.51 12.08 16.19
C SER A 15 22.39 13.33 16.30
N PRO A 16 23.72 13.21 16.08
CA PRO A 16 24.60 14.37 16.04
C PRO A 16 24.37 15.25 14.79
N LEU A 17 23.60 14.78 13.80
CA LEU A 17 23.34 15.51 12.56
C LEU A 17 22.19 16.50 12.70
N PRO A 18 22.28 17.68 12.06
CA PRO A 18 21.15 18.60 11.94
C PRO A 18 19.93 17.90 11.32
N LEU A 19 18.73 18.23 11.80
CA LEU A 19 17.48 17.61 11.34
C LEU A 19 17.30 17.66 9.82
N HIS A 20 17.62 18.80 9.18
CA HIS A 20 17.50 18.97 7.73
C HIS A 20 18.45 18.11 6.89
N GLN A 21 19.47 17.48 7.49
CA GLN A 21 20.36 16.53 6.81
C GLN A 21 19.90 15.08 7.01
N GLN A 22 18.74 14.87 7.63
CA GLN A 22 18.16 13.56 7.86
C GLN A 22 16.93 13.40 6.95
N MET A 23 16.67 12.16 6.53
CA MET A 23 15.46 11.78 5.82
C MET A 23 14.72 10.71 6.62
N VAL A 24 13.39 10.80 6.67
CA VAL A 24 12.54 9.77 7.28
C VAL A 24 11.61 9.19 6.23
N VAL A 25 11.73 7.88 6.04
CA VAL A 25 10.84 7.08 5.17
C VAL A 25 9.78 6.43 6.04
N LEU A 26 8.51 6.75 5.77
CA LEU A 26 7.35 6.34 6.55
C LEU A 26 6.38 5.51 5.68
N PRO A 27 5.49 4.70 6.28
CA PRO A 27 4.49 3.94 5.54
C PRO A 27 3.41 4.84 4.92
N ASN A 28 3.14 6.01 5.49
CA ASN A 28 2.10 6.92 5.02
C ASN A 28 2.36 8.38 5.46
N GLN A 29 1.67 9.31 4.81
CA GLN A 29 1.76 10.75 5.12
C GLN A 29 1.13 11.13 6.47
N ARG A 30 0.21 10.33 7.02
CA ARG A 30 -0.40 10.64 8.33
C ARG A 30 0.62 10.53 9.46
N ALA A 31 1.50 9.53 9.40
CA ALA A 31 2.58 9.34 10.37
C ALA A 31 3.52 10.56 10.42
N GLU A 32 3.73 11.23 9.28
CA GLU A 32 4.52 12.46 9.21
C GLU A 32 3.91 13.58 10.05
N ILE A 33 2.59 13.78 9.99
CA ILE A 33 1.89 14.81 10.76
C ILE A 33 2.14 14.60 12.26
N PHE A 34 1.93 13.38 12.74
CA PHE A 34 2.17 13.04 14.15
C PHE A 34 3.64 13.18 14.56
N LEU A 35 4.56 12.83 13.65
CA LEU A 35 5.99 12.97 13.90
C LEU A 35 6.41 14.43 13.99
N ARG A 36 5.86 15.32 13.16
CA ARG A 36 6.06 16.76 13.25
C ARG A 36 5.58 17.30 14.59
N GLU A 37 4.39 16.91 15.05
CA GLU A 37 3.90 17.28 16.38
C GLU A 37 4.79 16.76 17.51
N ALA A 38 5.27 15.51 17.40
CA ALA A 38 6.17 14.92 18.39
C ALA A 38 7.55 15.60 18.46
N LEU A 39 8.02 16.19 17.36
CA LEU A 39 9.28 16.93 17.33
C LEU A 39 9.16 18.33 17.96
N LYS A 40 8.00 18.99 17.85
CA LYS A 40 7.80 20.39 18.29
C LYS A 40 8.31 20.70 19.71
N PRO A 41 8.04 19.90 20.76
CA PRO A 41 8.49 20.20 22.12
C PRO A 41 10.02 20.25 22.28
N HIS A 42 10.75 19.65 21.35
CA HIS A 42 12.20 19.58 21.39
C HIS A 42 12.88 20.69 20.57
N LEU A 43 12.11 21.49 19.82
CA LEU A 43 12.62 22.58 19.00
C LEU A 43 12.70 23.86 19.82
N LYS A 44 13.86 24.52 19.80
CA LYS A 44 14.12 25.77 20.56
C LYS A 44 13.83 27.04 19.75
N GLY A 45 13.46 26.91 18.49
CA GLY A 45 13.23 28.03 17.57
C GLY A 45 12.92 27.55 16.15
N PRO A 46 12.86 28.48 15.17
CA PRO A 46 12.68 28.14 13.76
C PRO A 46 13.76 27.15 13.31
N THR A 47 13.33 25.93 12.97
CA THR A 47 14.23 24.82 12.67
C THR A 47 13.85 24.19 11.34
N LEU A 48 14.84 23.90 10.50
CA LEU A 48 14.64 23.12 9.29
C LEU A 48 14.49 21.64 9.67
N LEU A 49 13.31 21.10 9.36
CA LEU A 49 12.94 19.72 9.68
C LEU A 49 13.59 18.72 8.69
N PRO A 50 13.62 17.42 9.04
CA PRO A 50 14.03 16.37 8.12
C PRO A 50 13.18 16.31 6.86
N LEU A 51 13.74 15.72 5.82
CA LEU A 51 12.96 15.35 4.64
C LEU A 51 12.05 14.18 4.99
N PHE A 52 10.74 14.38 4.97
CA PHE A 52 9.77 13.31 5.17
C PHE A 52 9.30 12.80 3.81
N THR A 53 9.19 11.48 3.68
CA THR A 53 8.68 10.85 2.48
C THR A 53 7.99 9.53 2.82
N THR A 54 6.99 9.14 2.03
CA THR A 54 6.52 7.76 2.04
C THR A 54 7.51 6.87 1.28
N VAL A 55 7.36 5.54 1.41
CA VAL A 55 8.11 4.58 0.57
C VAL A 55 7.85 4.84 -0.91
N ASP A 56 6.58 4.91 -1.33
CA ASP A 56 6.22 5.16 -2.72
C ASP A 56 6.71 6.52 -3.22
N GLY A 57 6.60 7.55 -2.38
CA GLY A 57 7.11 8.89 -2.69
C GLY A 57 8.63 8.90 -2.83
N PHE A 58 9.35 8.13 -2.01
CA PHE A 58 10.79 7.99 -2.13
C PHE A 58 11.15 7.27 -3.44
N ILE A 59 10.45 6.18 -3.74
CA ILE A 59 10.69 5.37 -4.93
C ILE A 59 10.46 6.19 -6.21
N SER A 60 9.33 6.89 -6.29
CA SER A 60 8.98 7.77 -7.40
C SER A 60 9.99 8.91 -7.58
N ASN A 61 10.30 9.65 -6.52
CA ASN A 61 11.19 10.81 -6.60
C ASN A 61 12.66 10.44 -6.81
N ALA A 62 13.13 9.32 -6.25
CA ALA A 62 14.49 8.84 -6.48
C ALA A 62 14.63 8.19 -7.87
N GLY A 63 13.58 7.53 -8.36
CA GLY A 63 13.54 6.98 -9.71
C GLY A 63 13.39 8.03 -10.82
N ASP A 64 13.05 9.28 -10.47
CA ASP A 64 12.58 10.32 -11.39
C ASP A 64 11.42 9.80 -12.29
N LEU A 65 10.50 9.03 -11.71
CA LEU A 65 9.33 8.46 -12.39
C LEU A 65 8.03 8.98 -11.78
N LEU A 66 7.09 9.37 -12.63
CA LEU A 66 5.74 9.73 -12.22
C LEU A 66 4.89 8.46 -12.04
N VAL A 67 4.42 8.20 -10.83
CA VAL A 67 3.43 7.13 -10.59
C VAL A 67 2.05 7.62 -11.02
N VAL A 68 1.49 6.96 -12.02
CA VAL A 68 0.25 7.38 -12.69
C VAL A 68 -0.98 6.75 -12.04
N GLU A 69 -2.12 7.44 -12.09
CA GLU A 69 -3.38 6.94 -11.53
C GLU A 69 -3.93 5.70 -12.25
N PRO A 70 -4.61 4.78 -11.53
CA PRO A 70 -5.06 3.50 -12.08
C PRO A 70 -5.92 3.58 -13.35
N LEU A 71 -6.84 4.55 -13.45
CA LEU A 71 -7.71 4.68 -14.62
C LEU A 71 -6.92 5.01 -15.89
N VAL A 72 -5.91 5.88 -15.77
CA VAL A 72 -5.04 6.23 -16.90
C VAL A 72 -4.19 5.03 -17.29
N LEU A 73 -3.64 4.30 -16.32
CA LEU A 73 -2.91 3.06 -16.55
C LEU A 73 -3.77 2.01 -17.28
N LEU A 74 -5.05 1.87 -16.92
CA LEU A 74 -5.98 0.94 -17.57
C LEU A 74 -6.24 1.29 -19.04
N ILE A 75 -6.43 2.58 -19.34
CA ILE A 75 -6.62 3.04 -20.72
C ILE A 75 -5.35 2.79 -21.55
N GLN A 76 -4.18 3.06 -20.98
CA GLN A 76 -2.89 2.80 -21.66
C GLN A 76 -2.64 1.30 -21.85
N LEU A 77 -2.96 0.48 -20.85
CA LEU A 77 -2.83 -0.97 -20.92
C LEU A 77 -3.79 -1.56 -21.97
N HIS A 78 -5.01 -1.04 -22.06
CA HIS A 78 -5.98 -1.40 -23.10
C HIS A 78 -5.44 -1.14 -24.51
N GLN A 79 -4.82 0.01 -24.72
CA GLN A 79 -4.16 0.34 -25.99
C GLN A 79 -3.04 -0.65 -26.32
N CYS A 80 -2.13 -0.90 -25.36
CA CYS A 80 -1.02 -1.84 -25.55
C CYS A 80 -1.50 -3.27 -25.82
N TYR A 81 -2.57 -3.70 -25.15
CA TYR A 81 -3.20 -5.00 -25.35
C TYR A 81 -3.79 -5.12 -26.76
N ASN A 82 -4.51 -4.09 -27.22
CA ASN A 82 -5.08 -4.10 -28.57
C ASN A 82 -4.02 -4.03 -29.67
N GLU A 83 -2.91 -3.32 -29.45
CA GLU A 83 -1.76 -3.36 -30.36
C GLU A 83 -1.13 -4.75 -30.45
N ALA A 84 -0.89 -5.40 -29.30
CA ALA A 84 -0.39 -6.77 -29.26
C ALA A 84 -1.35 -7.76 -29.94
N ARG A 85 -2.66 -7.59 -29.72
CA ARG A 85 -3.71 -8.40 -30.33
C ARG A 85 -3.77 -8.22 -31.84
N TYR A 86 -3.68 -6.98 -32.33
CA TYR A 86 -3.68 -6.68 -33.76
C TYR A 86 -2.48 -7.30 -34.47
N GLU A 87 -1.30 -7.29 -33.82
CA GLU A 87 -0.09 -7.93 -34.37
C GLU A 87 -0.21 -9.46 -34.45
N ALA A 88 -0.74 -10.10 -33.40
CA ALA A 88 -0.86 -11.56 -33.36
C ALA A 88 -2.07 -12.09 -34.16
N TYR A 89 -3.17 -11.33 -34.20
CA TYR A 89 -4.43 -11.72 -34.82
C TYR A 89 -5.04 -10.55 -35.62
N PRO A 90 -4.50 -10.22 -36.82
CA PRO A 90 -4.92 -9.05 -37.60
C PRO A 90 -6.40 -9.05 -38.02
N ASP A 91 -6.99 -10.24 -38.17
CA ASP A 91 -8.38 -10.42 -38.61
C ASP A 91 -9.40 -10.35 -37.46
N ARG A 92 -8.95 -10.13 -36.21
CA ARG A 92 -9.84 -10.04 -35.04
C ARG A 92 -10.17 -8.59 -34.72
N GLU A 93 -11.44 -8.37 -34.38
CA GLU A 93 -11.90 -7.09 -33.85
C GLU A 93 -11.13 -6.71 -32.57
N PRO A 94 -10.82 -5.41 -32.39
CA PRO A 94 -10.19 -4.91 -31.18
C PRO A 94 -11.12 -5.10 -29.98
N GLU A 95 -10.52 -5.31 -28.82
CA GLU A 95 -11.26 -5.37 -27.56
C GLU A 95 -11.83 -3.98 -27.26
N SER A 96 -13.13 -3.90 -26.92
CA SER A 96 -13.73 -2.63 -26.49
C SER A 96 -13.23 -2.24 -25.10
N LEU A 97 -13.16 -0.93 -24.82
CA LEU A 97 -12.73 -0.44 -23.50
C LEU A 97 -13.66 -0.94 -22.38
N GLY A 98 -14.97 -0.92 -22.60
CA GLY A 98 -15.95 -1.37 -21.59
C GLY A 98 -15.78 -2.84 -21.21
N SER A 99 -15.57 -3.72 -22.20
CA SER A 99 -15.28 -5.13 -21.96
C SER A 99 -13.94 -5.30 -21.25
N PHE A 100 -12.89 -4.63 -21.72
CA PHE A 100 -11.56 -4.68 -21.11
C PHE A 100 -11.57 -4.27 -19.64
N LEU A 101 -12.27 -3.20 -19.26
CA LEU A 101 -12.31 -2.71 -17.87
C LEU A 101 -12.88 -3.74 -16.87
N SER A 102 -13.67 -4.72 -17.33
CA SER A 102 -14.21 -5.77 -16.46
C SER A 102 -13.15 -6.73 -15.91
N TRP A 103 -12.02 -6.90 -16.61
CA TRP A 103 -10.93 -7.82 -16.23
C TRP A 103 -9.53 -7.18 -16.24
N GLY A 104 -9.37 -6.03 -16.91
CA GLY A 104 -8.09 -5.32 -17.03
C GLY A 104 -7.54 -4.81 -15.70
N GLN A 105 -8.41 -4.58 -14.70
CA GLN A 105 -7.98 -4.23 -13.34
C GLN A 105 -7.18 -5.36 -12.68
N THR A 106 -7.58 -6.61 -12.91
CA THR A 106 -6.85 -7.78 -12.45
C THR A 106 -5.51 -7.88 -13.17
N LEU A 107 -5.51 -7.75 -14.49
CA LEU A 107 -4.27 -7.80 -15.28
C LEU A 107 -3.26 -6.73 -14.85
N LEU A 108 -3.72 -5.48 -14.65
CA LEU A 108 -2.87 -4.41 -14.15
C LEU A 108 -2.27 -4.78 -12.78
N SER A 109 -3.08 -5.29 -11.86
CA SER A 109 -2.62 -5.73 -10.53
C SER A 109 -1.57 -6.84 -10.63
N ASP A 110 -1.77 -7.83 -11.51
CA ASP A 110 -0.82 -8.93 -11.72
C ASP A 110 0.53 -8.40 -12.23
N PHE A 111 0.51 -7.46 -13.18
CA PHE A 111 1.73 -6.80 -13.67
C PHE A 111 2.43 -6.00 -12.55
N GLU A 112 1.67 -5.30 -11.72
CA GLU A 112 2.24 -4.61 -10.56
C GLU A 112 2.91 -5.58 -9.59
N GLU A 113 2.32 -6.75 -9.33
CA GLU A 113 2.90 -7.76 -8.44
C GLU A 113 4.17 -8.39 -9.01
N ILE A 114 4.14 -8.75 -10.30
CA ILE A 114 5.32 -9.24 -11.03
C ILE A 114 6.50 -8.27 -10.84
N ASP A 115 6.24 -6.97 -10.91
CA ASP A 115 7.26 -5.95 -10.74
C ASP A 115 7.67 -5.71 -9.29
N ARG A 116 6.72 -5.59 -8.35
CA ARG A 116 7.01 -5.44 -6.90
C ARG A 116 7.91 -6.56 -6.38
N TYR A 117 7.69 -7.78 -6.83
CA TYR A 117 8.46 -8.95 -6.41
C TYR A 117 9.66 -9.27 -7.30
N LYS A 118 9.91 -8.46 -8.34
CA LYS A 118 11.00 -8.64 -9.31
C LYS A 118 10.98 -10.04 -9.95
N LEU A 119 9.79 -10.58 -10.19
CA LEU A 119 9.64 -11.88 -10.84
C LEU A 119 10.10 -11.78 -12.30
N ASN A 120 10.48 -12.89 -12.93
CA ASN A 120 10.73 -12.88 -14.37
C ASN A 120 9.38 -12.93 -15.10
N PRO A 121 8.95 -11.85 -15.81
CA PRO A 121 7.65 -11.82 -16.48
C PRO A 121 7.52 -12.94 -17.51
N ALA A 122 8.60 -13.27 -18.23
CA ALA A 122 8.59 -14.34 -19.22
C ALA A 122 8.36 -15.71 -18.57
N HIS A 123 8.85 -15.95 -17.36
CA HIS A 123 8.60 -17.19 -16.63
C HIS A 123 7.19 -17.21 -16.05
N VAL A 124 6.74 -16.16 -15.36
CA VAL A 124 5.42 -16.14 -14.73
C VAL A 124 4.31 -16.25 -15.77
N LEU A 125 4.38 -15.44 -16.83
CA LEU A 125 3.39 -15.43 -17.90
C LEU A 125 3.51 -16.67 -18.80
N GLY A 126 4.73 -17.17 -18.99
CA GLY A 126 4.98 -18.44 -19.71
C GLY A 126 4.53 -19.67 -18.94
N ASP A 127 4.66 -19.69 -17.62
CA ASP A 127 4.18 -20.78 -16.75
C ASP A 127 2.65 -20.80 -16.73
N LEU A 128 1.99 -19.64 -16.69
CA LEU A 128 0.54 -19.55 -16.88
C LEU A 128 0.12 -20.13 -18.24
N TYR A 129 0.84 -19.80 -19.31
CA TYR A 129 0.62 -20.40 -20.63
C TYR A 129 0.81 -21.92 -20.63
N ASN A 130 1.88 -22.41 -20.01
CA ASN A 130 2.20 -23.84 -19.96
C ASN A 130 1.18 -24.62 -19.11
N VAL A 131 0.75 -24.08 -17.96
CA VAL A 131 -0.30 -24.68 -17.12
C VAL A 131 -1.60 -24.78 -17.92
N GLN A 132 -1.95 -23.73 -18.65
CA GLN A 132 -3.13 -23.75 -19.51
C GLN A 132 -2.99 -24.79 -20.64
N LYS A 133 -1.82 -24.88 -21.28
CA LYS A 133 -1.55 -25.91 -22.30
C LYS A 133 -1.61 -27.33 -21.75
N LEU A 134 -1.14 -27.56 -20.52
CA LEU A 134 -1.26 -28.85 -19.85
C LEU A 134 -2.71 -29.20 -19.54
N ALA A 135 -3.53 -28.23 -19.13
CA ALA A 135 -4.96 -28.42 -18.92
C ALA A 135 -5.71 -28.74 -20.23
N GLU A 136 -5.28 -28.14 -21.36
CA GLU A 136 -5.77 -28.46 -22.69
C GLU A 136 -5.32 -29.86 -23.17
N TRP A 137 -4.13 -30.31 -22.78
CA TRP A 137 -3.55 -31.58 -23.24
C TRP A 137 -4.30 -32.83 -22.73
N ASP A 138 -5.05 -32.70 -21.63
CA ASP A 138 -5.87 -33.78 -21.03
C ASP A 138 -7.26 -33.88 -21.67
N LEU A 139 -7.54 -33.09 -22.72
CA LEU A 139 -8.81 -33.07 -23.42
C LEU A 139 -8.68 -33.68 -24.81
N GLU A 140 -9.59 -34.60 -25.13
CA GLU A 140 -9.75 -35.09 -26.50
C GLU A 140 -10.08 -33.91 -27.45
N PRO A 141 -9.62 -33.91 -28.71
CA PRO A 141 -9.82 -32.80 -29.67
C PRO A 141 -11.29 -32.37 -29.84
N GLU A 142 -12.22 -33.27 -29.54
CA GLU A 142 -13.67 -33.07 -29.61
C GLU A 142 -14.24 -32.24 -28.43
N ASN A 143 -13.46 -32.02 -27.37
CA ASN A 143 -13.85 -31.29 -26.15
C ASN A 143 -13.29 -29.86 -26.07
N GLU A 144 -12.51 -29.39 -27.05
CA GLU A 144 -12.07 -27.99 -27.10
C GLU A 144 -13.26 -27.06 -27.39
N THR A 145 -13.57 -26.20 -26.42
CA THR A 145 -14.62 -25.18 -26.59
C THR A 145 -14.03 -23.87 -27.14
N ALA A 146 -14.84 -23.10 -27.87
CA ALA A 146 -14.43 -21.79 -28.37
C ALA A 146 -13.96 -20.83 -27.25
N LEU A 147 -14.51 -20.99 -26.03
CA LEU A 147 -14.11 -20.22 -24.85
C LEU A 147 -12.66 -20.54 -24.42
N MET A 148 -12.25 -21.81 -24.54
CA MET A 148 -10.89 -22.24 -24.18
C MET A 148 -9.86 -21.69 -25.18
N GLY A 149 -10.16 -21.72 -26.48
CA GLY A 149 -9.30 -21.10 -27.50
C GLY A 149 -9.12 -19.60 -27.26
N GLN A 150 -10.20 -18.87 -26.93
CA GLN A 150 -10.15 -17.45 -26.59
C GLN A 150 -9.27 -17.17 -25.37
N TYR A 151 -9.33 -18.02 -24.35
CA TYR A 151 -8.49 -17.89 -23.17
C TYR A 151 -7.02 -18.21 -23.48
N SER A 152 -6.74 -19.24 -24.28
CA SER A 152 -5.39 -19.60 -24.74
C SER A 152 -4.73 -18.45 -25.50
N ASP A 153 -5.48 -17.83 -26.42
CA ASP A 153 -5.04 -16.65 -27.17
C ASP A 153 -4.78 -15.45 -26.26
N PHE A 154 -5.65 -15.22 -25.27
CA PHE A 154 -5.44 -14.18 -24.26
C PHE A 154 -4.13 -14.38 -23.50
N VAL A 155 -3.87 -15.60 -23.00
CA VAL A 155 -2.64 -15.90 -22.25
C VAL A 155 -1.40 -15.74 -23.12
N ALA A 156 -1.46 -16.11 -24.41
CA ALA A 156 -0.37 -15.93 -25.36
C ALA A 156 -0.01 -14.45 -25.61
N LEU A 157 -0.98 -13.52 -25.46
CA LEU A 157 -0.77 -12.09 -25.62
C LEU A 157 -0.14 -11.41 -24.40
N LEU A 158 -0.16 -12.03 -23.22
CA LEU A 158 0.28 -11.38 -21.98
C LEU A 158 1.75 -10.93 -22.00
N PRO A 159 2.72 -11.75 -22.47
CA PRO A 159 4.12 -11.33 -22.48
C PRO A 159 4.38 -10.11 -23.37
N SER A 160 3.81 -10.10 -24.58
CA SER A 160 3.97 -8.96 -25.51
C SER A 160 3.24 -7.72 -24.99
N THR A 161 2.07 -7.88 -24.39
CA THR A 161 1.32 -6.80 -23.75
C THR A 161 2.11 -6.18 -22.60
N TYR A 162 2.69 -6.99 -21.72
CA TYR A 162 3.53 -6.52 -20.61
C TYR A 162 4.72 -5.70 -21.10
N GLU A 163 5.50 -6.22 -22.05
CA GLU A 163 6.69 -5.52 -22.56
C GLU A 163 6.31 -4.21 -23.26
N ARG A 164 5.24 -4.21 -24.07
CA ARG A 164 4.74 -2.97 -24.70
C ARG A 164 4.34 -1.93 -23.66
N PHE A 165 3.55 -2.35 -22.66
CA PHE A 165 3.06 -1.47 -21.62
C PHE A 165 4.19 -0.87 -20.79
N LYS A 166 5.13 -1.71 -20.32
CA LYS A 166 6.32 -1.29 -19.58
C LYS A 166 7.15 -0.28 -20.37
N ASN A 167 7.47 -0.59 -21.63
CA ASN A 167 8.30 0.28 -22.46
C ASN A 167 7.59 1.62 -22.77
N ALA A 168 6.29 1.59 -23.03
CA ALA A 168 5.50 2.80 -23.27
C ALA A 168 5.48 3.73 -22.05
N LEU A 169 5.33 3.17 -20.84
CA LEU A 169 5.38 3.92 -19.59
C LEU A 169 6.76 4.55 -19.36
N LEU A 170 7.83 3.75 -19.40
CA LEU A 170 9.19 4.24 -19.12
C LEU A 170 9.65 5.28 -20.14
N ALA A 171 9.25 5.16 -21.41
CA ALA A 171 9.56 6.15 -22.45
C ALA A 171 8.98 7.54 -22.14
N ARG A 172 7.86 7.61 -21.38
CA ARG A 172 7.24 8.86 -20.92
C ARG A 172 7.73 9.32 -19.55
N GLY A 173 8.61 8.55 -18.88
CA GLY A 173 8.95 8.79 -17.48
C GLY A 173 7.80 8.49 -16.51
N GLU A 174 6.87 7.64 -16.94
CA GLU A 174 5.70 7.19 -16.18
C GLU A 174 5.92 5.78 -15.66
N ALA A 175 5.19 5.40 -14.61
CA ALA A 175 5.14 4.03 -14.13
C ALA A 175 3.85 3.76 -13.32
N HIS A 176 3.47 2.50 -13.20
CA HIS A 176 2.65 2.06 -12.08
C HIS A 176 3.53 1.81 -10.84
N SER A 177 2.91 1.59 -9.68
CA SER A 177 3.62 1.51 -8.39
C SER A 177 4.69 0.40 -8.36
N GLY A 178 4.34 -0.78 -8.87
CA GLY A 178 5.24 -1.92 -9.00
C GLY A 178 6.43 -1.66 -9.92
N LEU A 179 6.19 -1.08 -11.10
CA LEU A 179 7.24 -0.78 -12.08
C LEU A 179 8.21 0.27 -11.55
N ALA A 180 7.72 1.30 -10.85
CA ALA A 180 8.58 2.29 -10.21
C ALA A 180 9.51 1.63 -9.17
N SER A 181 8.95 0.72 -8.36
CA SER A 181 9.71 -0.08 -7.39
C SER A 181 10.77 -0.95 -8.06
N ARG A 182 10.40 -1.70 -9.09
CA ARG A 182 11.34 -2.51 -9.88
C ARG A 182 12.45 -1.63 -10.45
N TYR A 183 12.09 -0.56 -11.15
CA TYR A 183 13.02 0.33 -11.82
C TYR A 183 14.07 0.89 -10.86
N LEU A 184 13.66 1.44 -9.72
CA LEU A 184 14.62 1.96 -8.74
C LEU A 184 15.50 0.84 -8.15
N SER A 185 14.93 -0.35 -7.91
CA SER A 185 15.69 -1.50 -7.41
C SER A 185 16.72 -2.05 -8.40
N GLU A 186 16.61 -1.72 -9.68
CA GLU A 186 17.52 -2.10 -10.76
C GLU A 186 18.51 -0.98 -11.11
N ASN A 187 18.20 0.28 -10.75
CA ASN A 187 19.00 1.49 -11.00
C ASN A 187 19.39 2.16 -9.66
N LEU A 188 20.11 1.43 -8.82
CA LEU A 188 20.39 1.79 -7.42
C LEU A 188 21.24 3.07 -7.27
N GLU A 189 22.05 3.41 -8.26
CA GLU A 189 22.85 4.65 -8.28
C GLU A 189 22.00 5.93 -8.24
N ARG A 190 20.73 5.83 -8.66
CA ARG A 190 19.78 6.95 -8.56
C ARG A 190 19.46 7.33 -7.13
N ILE A 191 19.48 6.36 -6.20
CA ILE A 191 19.31 6.63 -4.77
C ILE A 191 20.42 7.57 -4.29
N ASP A 192 21.67 7.32 -4.69
CA ASP A 192 22.80 8.14 -4.28
C ASP A 192 22.67 9.57 -4.82
N ASN A 193 22.27 9.72 -6.08
CA ASN A 193 22.01 11.01 -6.70
C ASN A 193 20.90 11.78 -5.98
N TYR A 194 19.80 11.10 -5.65
CA TYR A 194 18.67 11.69 -4.94
C TYR A 194 19.06 12.19 -3.55
N LEU A 195 19.75 11.36 -2.76
CA LEU A 195 20.15 11.72 -1.40
C LEU A 195 21.17 12.87 -1.39
N ASN A 196 22.14 12.86 -2.30
CA ASN A 196 23.11 13.94 -2.44
C ASN A 196 22.46 15.26 -2.88
N ARG A 197 21.56 15.23 -3.88
CA ARG A 197 20.81 16.40 -4.36
C ARG A 197 20.01 17.07 -3.26
N ASN A 198 19.45 16.27 -2.34
CA ASN A 198 18.66 16.76 -1.21
C ASN A 198 19.47 17.04 0.06
N GLY A 199 20.82 16.93 0.01
CA GLY A 199 21.67 17.20 1.17
C GLY A 199 21.48 16.20 2.33
N VAL A 200 20.89 15.03 2.07
CA VAL A 200 20.66 14.00 3.07
C VAL A 200 21.98 13.30 3.39
N LYS A 201 22.23 13.07 4.68
CA LYS A 201 23.41 12.37 5.22
C LYS A 201 23.04 11.15 6.06
N ARG A 202 21.79 11.08 6.52
CA ARG A 202 21.26 9.96 7.28
C ARG A 202 19.82 9.65 6.86
N VAL A 203 19.49 8.37 6.80
CA VAL A 203 18.14 7.90 6.49
C VAL A 203 17.59 7.09 7.67
N LEU A 204 16.33 7.35 8.01
CA LEU A 204 15.58 6.61 9.02
C LEU A 204 14.38 5.98 8.34
N VAL A 205 14.34 4.65 8.26
CA VAL A 205 13.20 3.90 7.72
C VAL A 205 12.39 3.39 8.89
N ALA A 206 11.13 3.81 9.03
CA ALA A 206 10.36 3.53 10.24
C ALA A 206 8.94 3.04 9.95
N GLY A 207 8.53 1.98 10.65
CA GLY A 207 7.14 1.51 10.66
C GLY A 207 6.70 0.72 9.43
N LEU A 208 7.65 0.23 8.62
CA LEU A 208 7.35 -0.67 7.52
C LEU A 208 7.20 -2.11 8.03
N ASN A 209 6.31 -2.89 7.43
CA ASN A 209 6.05 -4.27 7.84
C ASN A 209 6.11 -5.24 6.66
N ALA A 210 5.16 -5.18 5.72
CA ALA A 210 5.09 -6.11 4.59
C ALA A 210 5.94 -5.62 3.41
N LEU A 211 7.27 -5.82 3.48
CA LEU A 211 8.20 -5.38 2.44
C LEU A 211 8.29 -6.36 1.27
N ASN A 212 8.14 -5.87 0.04
CA ASN A 212 8.31 -6.63 -1.19
C ASN A 212 9.80 -6.75 -1.62
N THR A 213 10.10 -7.57 -2.63
CA THR A 213 11.49 -7.84 -3.07
C THR A 213 12.21 -6.58 -3.55
N ALA A 214 11.52 -5.69 -4.28
CA ALA A 214 12.09 -4.44 -4.75
C ALA A 214 12.45 -3.50 -3.58
N GLU A 215 11.53 -3.30 -2.63
CA GLU A 215 11.75 -2.50 -1.43
C GLU A 215 12.89 -3.05 -0.56
N LEU A 216 12.99 -4.38 -0.40
CA LEU A 216 14.09 -5.00 0.33
C LEU A 216 15.45 -4.71 -0.33
N THR A 217 15.49 -4.72 -1.67
CA THR A 217 16.70 -4.40 -2.43
C THR A 217 17.09 -2.93 -2.19
N ILE A 218 16.12 -2.02 -2.26
CA ILE A 218 16.29 -0.58 -2.05
C ILE A 218 16.76 -0.29 -0.61
N ILE A 219 16.11 -0.87 0.39
CA ILE A 219 16.50 -0.70 1.80
C ILE A 219 17.89 -1.31 2.05
N GLY A 220 18.19 -2.45 1.44
CA GLY A 220 19.53 -3.05 1.48
C GLY A 220 20.60 -2.10 0.93
N GLN A 221 20.33 -1.43 -0.20
CA GLN A 221 21.23 -0.42 -0.77
C GLN A 221 21.47 0.74 0.20
N LEU A 222 20.39 1.27 0.79
CA LEU A 222 20.47 2.33 1.79
C LEU A 222 21.29 1.91 3.02
N LYS A 223 21.10 0.68 3.53
CA LYS A 223 21.86 0.14 4.67
C LYS A 223 23.34 -0.07 4.36
N ASN A 224 23.69 -0.41 3.13
CA ASN A 224 25.07 -0.72 2.75
C ASN A 224 25.90 0.53 2.41
N HIS A 225 25.29 1.57 1.85
CA HIS A 225 26.01 2.74 1.32
C HIS A 225 25.77 4.04 2.09
N TRP A 226 24.74 4.09 2.93
CA TRP A 226 24.37 5.28 3.68
C TRP A 226 24.23 5.01 5.18
N ASN A 227 24.36 6.06 5.99
CA ASN A 227 24.04 5.98 7.41
C ASN A 227 22.52 5.80 7.55
N THR A 228 22.08 4.55 7.60
CA THR A 228 20.66 4.18 7.60
C THR A 228 20.31 3.39 8.84
N THR A 229 19.24 3.79 9.52
CA THR A 229 18.65 3.09 10.66
C THR A 229 17.25 2.60 10.27
N VAL A 230 16.94 1.33 10.57
CA VAL A 230 15.59 0.78 10.39
C VAL A 230 14.92 0.59 11.75
N MET A 231 13.72 1.15 11.92
CA MET A 231 12.93 1.07 13.13
C MET A 231 11.63 0.32 12.89
N TRP A 232 11.34 -0.66 13.74
CA TRP A 232 10.15 -1.49 13.64
C TRP A 232 9.16 -1.14 14.75
N ASP A 233 7.92 -0.88 14.33
CA ASP A 233 6.78 -0.86 15.25
C ASP A 233 6.39 -2.31 15.52
N LEU A 234 6.78 -2.81 16.69
CA LEU A 234 6.53 -4.20 17.06
C LEU A 234 6.24 -4.36 18.55
N ASP A 235 5.38 -5.32 18.87
CA ASP A 235 5.11 -5.79 20.22
C ASP A 235 5.51 -7.28 20.38
N PRO A 236 6.16 -7.67 21.50
CA PRO A 236 6.51 -9.05 21.77
C PRO A 236 5.37 -10.07 21.68
N HIS A 237 4.11 -9.69 21.96
CA HIS A 237 2.95 -10.58 21.95
C HIS A 237 2.79 -11.28 20.60
N TYR A 238 2.64 -10.53 19.51
CA TYR A 238 2.42 -11.13 18.19
C TYR A 238 3.72 -11.54 17.50
N VAL A 239 4.86 -10.95 17.86
CA VAL A 239 6.14 -11.35 17.27
C VAL A 239 6.61 -12.71 17.80
N ASN A 240 6.41 -12.99 19.08
CA ASN A 240 6.86 -14.25 19.70
C ASN A 240 5.83 -15.39 19.52
N MET A 241 4.54 -15.06 19.31
CA MET A 241 3.49 -16.03 19.01
C MET A 241 3.49 -16.39 17.52
N LYS A 242 3.86 -17.64 17.17
CA LYS A 242 4.09 -18.06 15.77
C LYS A 242 2.81 -18.08 14.94
N GLU A 243 1.70 -18.37 15.57
CA GLU A 243 0.37 -18.50 14.97
C GLU A 243 -0.26 -17.12 14.71
N HIS A 244 0.27 -16.07 15.32
CA HIS A 244 -0.26 -14.72 15.15
C HIS A 244 0.23 -14.11 13.83
N GLU A 245 -0.70 -13.83 12.92
CA GLU A 245 -0.44 -13.35 11.55
C GLU A 245 0.22 -11.97 11.53
N ALA A 246 -0.16 -11.06 12.43
CA ALA A 246 0.48 -9.73 12.54
C ALA A 246 2.01 -9.77 12.72
N GLY A 247 2.56 -10.86 13.28
CA GLY A 247 4.00 -11.05 13.40
C GLY A 247 4.67 -11.75 12.21
N LEU A 248 3.92 -12.19 11.19
CA LEU A 248 4.42 -13.02 10.09
C LEU A 248 5.61 -12.38 9.38
N PHE A 249 5.43 -11.16 8.85
CA PHE A 249 6.48 -10.45 8.12
C PHE A 249 7.63 -10.01 9.04
N LEU A 250 7.33 -9.54 10.25
CA LEU A 250 8.35 -9.20 11.24
C LEU A 250 9.25 -10.39 11.59
N ARG A 251 8.67 -11.59 11.76
CA ARG A 251 9.44 -12.82 11.96
C ARG A 251 10.30 -13.13 10.73
N ALA A 252 9.76 -13.02 9.51
CA ALA A 252 10.53 -13.22 8.29
C ALA A 252 11.71 -12.24 8.16
N HIS A 253 11.56 -10.99 8.61
CA HIS A 253 12.63 -9.99 8.58
C HIS A 253 13.72 -10.23 9.62
N LYS A 254 13.46 -10.97 10.71
CA LYS A 254 14.48 -11.35 11.70
C LYS A 254 15.63 -12.12 11.07
N ASP A 255 15.32 -12.93 10.07
CA ASP A 255 16.28 -13.80 9.39
C ASP A 255 17.04 -13.06 8.27
N ARG A 256 16.71 -11.78 8.01
CA ARG A 256 17.29 -10.95 6.93
C ARG A 256 18.45 -10.08 7.41
N GLN A 257 19.38 -10.66 8.17
CA GLN A 257 20.57 -9.96 8.67
C GLN A 257 21.42 -9.34 7.56
N LYS A 258 21.46 -9.95 6.37
CA LYS A 258 22.18 -9.42 5.20
C LYS A 258 21.63 -8.07 4.71
N ILE A 259 20.36 -7.77 4.99
CA ILE A 259 19.69 -6.55 4.55
C ILE A 259 19.69 -5.54 5.69
N PHE A 260 19.24 -5.93 6.88
CA PHE A 260 19.02 -5.00 7.99
C PHE A 260 20.21 -4.89 8.96
N GLY A 261 21.17 -5.81 8.90
CA GLY A 261 22.29 -5.87 9.85
C GLY A 261 21.80 -5.98 11.29
N ASN A 262 22.23 -5.03 12.13
CA ASN A 262 21.84 -4.97 13.54
C ASN A 262 20.40 -4.46 13.76
N ASP A 263 19.75 -3.92 12.73
CA ASP A 263 18.42 -3.34 12.82
C ASP A 263 17.31 -4.38 12.55
N VAL A 264 17.62 -5.68 12.53
CA VAL A 264 16.57 -6.72 12.42
C VAL A 264 15.53 -6.58 13.54
N PRO A 265 14.25 -6.90 13.30
CA PRO A 265 13.21 -6.81 14.33
C PRO A 265 13.59 -7.57 15.61
N THR A 266 13.62 -6.90 16.75
CA THR A 266 13.98 -7.53 18.01
C THR A 266 13.00 -7.20 19.13
N THR A 267 12.63 -8.22 19.89
CA THR A 267 11.80 -8.12 21.10
C THR A 267 12.65 -8.05 22.38
N LYS A 268 13.98 -8.04 22.24
CA LYS A 268 14.90 -8.00 23.38
C LYS A 268 14.70 -6.69 24.16
N ASN A 269 14.57 -6.81 25.49
CA ASN A 269 14.32 -5.70 26.41
C ASN A 269 13.01 -4.92 26.17
N ARG A 270 12.03 -5.50 25.46
CA ARG A 270 10.69 -4.91 25.29
C ARG A 270 9.67 -5.68 26.13
N SER A 271 8.84 -4.96 26.88
CA SER A 271 7.60 -5.50 27.43
C SER A 271 6.53 -5.55 26.35
N SER A 272 5.57 -6.46 26.48
CA SER A 272 4.38 -6.46 25.62
C SER A 272 3.29 -5.62 26.26
N ASP A 273 2.91 -4.53 25.61
CA ASP A 273 1.83 -3.66 26.06
C ASP A 273 0.47 -4.33 25.85
N PHE A 274 0.37 -5.19 24.84
CA PHE A 274 -0.80 -6.06 24.64
C PHE A 274 -1.03 -7.04 25.80
N LEU A 275 0.00 -7.41 26.55
CA LEU A 275 -0.13 -8.30 27.71
C LEU A 275 -0.14 -7.55 29.05
N THR A 276 0.59 -6.43 29.16
CA THR A 276 0.80 -5.74 30.46
C THR A 276 -0.19 -4.62 30.73
N VAL A 277 -0.68 -3.93 29.70
CA VAL A 277 -1.65 -2.84 29.89
C VAL A 277 -3.00 -3.46 30.25
N PRO A 278 -3.63 -3.07 31.38
CA PRO A 278 -4.96 -3.59 31.73
C PRO A 278 -5.99 -3.17 30.69
N LYS A 279 -6.83 -4.10 30.26
CA LYS A 279 -7.85 -3.89 29.23
C LYS A 279 -9.19 -4.29 29.81
N GLU A 280 -10.18 -3.42 29.67
CA GLU A 280 -11.57 -3.76 29.91
C GLU A 280 -12.22 -4.08 28.57
N ILE A 281 -12.68 -5.33 28.42
CA ILE A 281 -13.35 -5.79 27.20
C ILE A 281 -14.80 -6.10 27.56
N THR A 282 -15.72 -5.29 27.03
CA THR A 282 -17.16 -5.45 27.26
C THR A 282 -17.83 -5.94 25.97
N PRO A 283 -18.08 -7.26 25.81
CA PRO A 283 -18.86 -7.74 24.70
C PRO A 283 -20.31 -7.30 24.86
N VAL A 284 -20.87 -6.68 23.82
CA VAL A 284 -22.27 -6.24 23.82
C VAL A 284 -23.02 -6.93 22.68
N GLY A 285 -24.05 -7.70 23.03
CA GLY A 285 -24.97 -8.29 22.05
C GLY A 285 -25.91 -7.21 21.51
N ALA A 286 -25.99 -7.08 20.19
CA ALA A 286 -26.87 -6.12 19.53
C ALA A 286 -27.62 -6.77 18.36
N SER A 287 -28.89 -6.40 18.19
CA SER A 287 -29.73 -6.93 17.11
C SER A 287 -29.54 -6.14 15.82
N LYS A 288 -29.09 -6.82 14.76
CA LYS A 288 -28.89 -6.23 13.42
C LYS A 288 -27.96 -5.00 13.45
N TYR A 289 -27.82 -4.33 12.31
CA TYR A 289 -27.01 -3.13 12.16
C TYR A 289 -27.53 -1.91 12.95
N SER A 290 -28.85 -1.74 13.03
CA SER A 290 -29.44 -0.63 13.78
C SER A 290 -29.23 -0.75 15.29
N GLY A 291 -29.25 -1.97 15.84
CA GLY A 291 -28.92 -2.23 17.23
C GLY A 291 -27.45 -1.90 17.52
N GLN A 292 -26.53 -2.35 16.66
CA GLN A 292 -25.10 -2.05 16.81
C GLN A 292 -24.84 -0.55 16.82
N ALA A 293 -25.45 0.18 15.89
CA ALA A 293 -25.31 1.63 15.82
C ALA A 293 -25.79 2.31 17.12
N LYS A 294 -26.96 1.90 17.65
CA LYS A 294 -27.49 2.42 18.93
C LYS A 294 -26.58 2.09 20.11
N THR A 295 -25.98 0.91 20.13
CA THR A 295 -24.99 0.53 21.15
C THR A 295 -23.76 1.43 21.10
N VAL A 296 -23.26 1.74 19.91
CA VAL A 296 -22.14 2.69 19.73
C VAL A 296 -22.54 4.06 20.28
N SER A 297 -23.69 4.60 19.86
CA SER A 297 -24.20 5.90 20.32
C SER A 297 -24.33 5.97 21.85
N ALA A 298 -24.98 4.97 22.47
CA ALA A 298 -25.13 4.91 23.93
C ALA A 298 -23.77 4.81 24.67
N THR A 299 -22.80 4.11 24.08
CA THR A 299 -21.44 4.03 24.63
C THR A 299 -20.71 5.37 24.56
N LEU A 300 -20.82 6.06 23.42
CA LEU A 300 -20.25 7.40 23.23
C LEU A 300 -20.87 8.43 24.18
N GLU A 301 -22.19 8.40 24.39
CA GLU A 301 -22.87 9.27 25.37
C GLU A 301 -22.35 9.03 26.79
N ARG A 302 -22.17 7.76 27.17
CA ARG A 302 -21.63 7.40 28.47
C ARG A 302 -20.20 7.94 28.64
N TRP A 303 -19.33 7.72 27.67
CA TRP A 303 -17.95 8.24 27.70
C TRP A 303 -17.88 9.77 27.68
N ALA A 304 -18.81 10.44 26.99
CA ALA A 304 -18.92 11.90 27.04
C ALA A 304 -19.27 12.37 28.46
N LYS A 305 -20.22 11.72 29.13
CA LYS A 305 -20.60 12.00 30.53
C LYS A 305 -19.47 11.72 31.52
N GLU A 306 -18.66 10.68 31.26
CA GLU A 306 -17.47 10.33 32.03
C GLU A 306 -16.26 11.26 31.74
N GLY A 307 -16.38 12.17 30.77
CA GLY A 307 -15.34 13.15 30.43
C GLY A 307 -14.17 12.57 29.62
N VAL A 308 -14.38 11.46 28.91
CA VAL A 308 -13.35 10.87 28.04
C VAL A 308 -13.10 11.80 26.84
N PRO A 309 -11.85 12.24 26.59
CA PRO A 309 -11.55 13.11 25.46
C PRO A 309 -11.85 12.42 24.12
N ALA A 310 -12.58 13.09 23.23
CA ALA A 310 -12.96 12.55 21.92
C ALA A 310 -11.76 12.07 21.09
N GLN A 311 -10.62 12.74 21.18
CA GLN A 311 -9.37 12.38 20.48
C GLN A 311 -8.76 11.03 20.92
N ASN A 312 -9.20 10.47 22.06
CA ASN A 312 -8.77 9.17 22.56
C ASN A 312 -9.76 8.05 22.19
N ILE A 313 -10.84 8.37 21.48
CA ILE A 313 -11.89 7.43 21.09
C ILE A 313 -11.73 7.11 19.60
N ALA A 314 -11.73 5.83 19.27
CA ALA A 314 -11.81 5.33 17.90
C ALA A 314 -13.00 4.39 17.75
N VAL A 315 -13.82 4.61 16.73
CA VAL A 315 -14.91 3.70 16.35
C VAL A 315 -14.47 2.98 15.07
N ILE A 316 -14.27 1.67 15.17
CA ILE A 316 -13.80 0.83 14.06
C ILE A 316 -14.99 0.00 13.58
N LEU A 317 -15.43 0.25 12.36
CA LEU A 317 -16.53 -0.47 11.72
C LEU A 317 -15.94 -1.59 10.85
N ALA A 318 -16.37 -2.83 11.08
CA ALA A 318 -15.95 -3.98 10.27
C ALA A 318 -16.70 -4.07 8.93
N ASP A 319 -17.77 -3.29 8.76
CA ASP A 319 -18.61 -3.21 7.56
C ASP A 319 -18.86 -1.73 7.25
N GLU A 320 -18.52 -1.28 6.04
CA GLU A 320 -18.64 0.11 5.63
C GLU A 320 -20.10 0.61 5.59
N THR A 321 -21.04 -0.30 5.38
CA THR A 321 -22.48 0.02 5.34
C THR A 321 -23.00 0.54 6.70
N LEU A 322 -22.27 0.29 7.79
CA LEU A 322 -22.58 0.78 9.14
C LEU A 322 -22.29 2.26 9.35
N LEU A 323 -21.54 2.91 8.45
CA LEU A 323 -21.12 4.30 8.63
C LEU A 323 -22.33 5.25 8.76
N ASN A 324 -23.25 5.24 7.78
CA ASN A 324 -24.41 6.12 7.78
C ASN A 324 -25.33 5.88 8.99
N PRO A 325 -25.69 4.62 9.34
CA PRO A 325 -26.41 4.32 10.58
C PRO A 325 -25.76 4.92 11.82
N VAL A 326 -24.44 4.81 11.98
CA VAL A 326 -23.73 5.36 13.15
C VAL A 326 -23.72 6.88 13.15
N LEU A 327 -23.42 7.52 12.01
CA LEU A 327 -23.37 8.99 11.89
C LEU A 327 -24.72 9.64 12.22
N SER A 328 -25.83 9.02 11.77
CA SER A 328 -27.18 9.56 11.99
C SER A 328 -27.65 9.60 13.44
N ILE A 329 -26.95 8.91 14.34
CA ILE A 329 -27.29 8.81 15.76
C ILE A 329 -26.09 9.16 16.66
N LEU A 330 -25.10 9.86 16.12
CA LEU A 330 -24.00 10.38 16.93
C LEU A 330 -24.55 11.34 17.98
N PRO A 331 -24.08 11.26 19.23
CA PRO A 331 -24.46 12.22 20.26
C PRO A 331 -24.00 13.64 19.90
N GLU A 332 -24.76 14.66 20.30
CA GLU A 332 -24.44 16.07 20.01
C GLU A 332 -23.05 16.50 20.51
N SER A 333 -22.52 15.83 21.53
CA SER A 333 -21.17 16.07 22.06
C SER A 333 -20.04 15.75 21.07
N TYR A 334 -20.34 15.05 19.97
CA TYR A 334 -19.38 14.66 18.93
C TYR A 334 -19.81 15.24 17.57
N ASP A 335 -19.85 16.57 17.48
CA ASP A 335 -20.25 17.33 16.28
C ASP A 335 -19.25 17.19 15.11
N LYS A 336 -17.98 16.92 15.42
CA LYS A 336 -16.90 16.74 14.45
C LYS A 336 -16.27 15.36 14.59
N VAL A 337 -16.44 14.55 13.57
CA VAL A 337 -15.83 13.23 13.46
C VAL A 337 -14.85 13.18 12.29
N ASN A 338 -13.70 12.55 12.53
CA ASN A 338 -12.73 12.28 11.48
C ASN A 338 -12.99 10.88 10.90
N ILE A 339 -13.41 10.84 9.64
CA ILE A 339 -13.75 9.59 8.95
C ILE A 339 -12.58 9.19 8.06
N THR A 340 -12.05 7.98 8.26
CA THR A 340 -10.93 7.44 7.48
C THR A 340 -11.39 6.55 6.32
N MET A 341 -12.67 6.20 6.25
CA MET A 341 -13.23 5.47 5.13
C MET A 341 -13.67 6.46 4.04
N GLY A 342 -13.37 6.14 2.78
CA GLY A 342 -13.94 6.87 1.66
C GLY A 342 -15.45 6.71 1.69
N TYR A 343 -16.20 7.75 1.30
CA TYR A 343 -17.62 7.59 1.02
C TYR A 343 -17.75 7.12 -0.44
N PRO A 344 -18.29 5.92 -0.70
CA PRO A 344 -18.39 5.42 -2.08
C PRO A 344 -19.10 6.43 -2.99
N LEU A 345 -18.45 6.79 -4.11
CA LEU A 345 -18.98 7.80 -5.03
C LEU A 345 -20.37 7.40 -5.52
N ASP A 346 -20.59 6.10 -5.74
CA ASP A 346 -21.82 5.49 -6.22
C ASP A 346 -23.03 5.74 -5.29
N GLN A 347 -22.79 5.99 -3.99
CA GLN A 347 -23.78 6.37 -2.98
C GLN A 347 -24.01 7.88 -2.90
N THR A 348 -23.21 8.70 -3.58
CA THR A 348 -23.40 10.15 -3.61
C THR A 348 -24.54 10.54 -4.55
N LYS A 349 -25.13 11.71 -4.31
CA LYS A 349 -26.08 12.33 -5.26
C LYS A 349 -25.46 12.59 -6.63
N VAL A 350 -24.15 12.83 -6.69
CA VAL A 350 -23.42 13.05 -7.94
C VAL A 350 -23.44 11.80 -8.82
N ALA A 351 -23.23 10.62 -8.25
CA ALA A 351 -23.30 9.38 -9.03
C ALA A 351 -24.69 9.13 -9.61
N ALA A 352 -25.77 9.47 -8.90
CA ALA A 352 -27.13 9.38 -9.45
C ALA A 352 -27.29 10.29 -10.68
N THR A 353 -26.78 11.53 -10.61
CA THR A 353 -26.79 12.46 -11.75
C THR A 353 -25.95 11.94 -12.92
N VAL A 354 -24.75 11.42 -12.65
CA VAL A 354 -23.87 10.87 -13.70
C VAL A 354 -24.51 9.65 -14.37
N ARG A 355 -25.13 8.74 -13.62
CA ARG A 355 -25.85 7.59 -14.20
C ARG A 355 -27.03 8.02 -15.08
N LEU A 356 -27.81 9.01 -14.63
CA LEU A 356 -28.90 9.57 -15.42
C LEU A 356 -28.40 10.22 -16.71
N TRP A 357 -27.25 10.89 -16.66
CA TRP A 357 -26.63 11.50 -17.84
C TRP A 357 -26.11 10.45 -18.81
N ILE A 358 -25.39 9.42 -18.33
CA ILE A 358 -24.90 8.31 -19.17
C ILE A 358 -26.07 7.61 -19.86
N GLY A 359 -27.12 7.26 -19.11
CA GLY A 359 -28.30 6.60 -19.68
C GLY A 359 -29.18 7.47 -20.58
N ALA A 360 -28.88 8.77 -20.71
CA ALA A 360 -29.52 9.65 -21.69
C ALA A 360 -28.64 9.87 -22.94
N VAL A 361 -27.36 9.49 -22.88
CA VAL A 361 -26.35 9.62 -23.95
C VAL A 361 -26.13 8.30 -24.68
N GLU A 362 -26.24 7.17 -23.97
CA GLU A 362 -26.46 5.83 -24.55
C GLU A 362 -27.92 5.67 -25.01
#